data_AF-A0A7V8JKT1-F1
#
_entry.id   AF-A0A7V8JKT1-F1
#
_cell.length_a   1.000
_cell.length_b   1.000
_cell.length_c   1.000
_cell.angle_alpha   90.00
_cell.angle_beta   90.00
_cell.angle_gamma   90.00
#
_symmetry.space_group_name_H-M   'P 1'
#
loop_
_entity.id
_entity.type
_entity.pdbx_description
1 polymer ?
#
loop_
_entity_poly.entity_id
_entity_poly.type
_entity_poly.pdbx_seq_one_letter_code
_entity_poly.pdbx_strand_id
1 'polypeptide(L)'
;MPAVAPAQQTAARSEAYEVQSGDAWLDRQLANINHYAERYPDAFLDEVARYAGVPRGYVVALMHSHGWQAGDIYFACFWAKASGQSCRDSVRAFSQDPEGGWEAVVKRMPVKPDNLHYRSVRHAVAASFGHWDRPITLDATLRRQLGR
;
A
#
# COMPACT_ATOMS: atom_id res chain seq x y z
N MET A 1 21.63 -20.38 6.21
CA MET A 1 20.73 -19.78 5.20
C MET A 1 19.71 -18.93 5.96
N PRO A 2 19.45 -17.66 5.60
CA PRO A 2 18.41 -16.91 6.29
C PRO A 2 17.06 -17.49 5.87
N ALA A 3 16.22 -17.84 6.85
CA ALA A 3 14.86 -18.30 6.62
C ALA A 3 14.08 -17.19 5.93
N VAL A 4 13.52 -17.48 4.76
CA VAL A 4 12.53 -16.61 4.11
C VAL A 4 11.35 -16.56 5.07
N ALA A 5 11.13 -15.40 5.70
CA ALA A 5 9.96 -15.20 6.54
C ALA A 5 8.72 -15.46 5.67
N PRO A 6 7.73 -16.23 6.16
CA PRO A 6 6.52 -16.49 5.39
C PRO A 6 5.86 -15.17 4.98
N ALA A 7 5.31 -15.13 3.77
CA ALA A 7 4.51 -14.00 3.32
C ALA A 7 3.34 -13.79 4.31
N GLN A 8 3.35 -12.67 5.02
CA GLN A 8 2.30 -12.37 6.00
C GLN A 8 1.01 -11.90 5.33
N GLN A 9 1.08 -11.47 4.06
CA GLN A 9 -0.08 -11.31 3.20
C GLN A 9 -0.32 -12.64 2.47
N THR A 10 -1.49 -13.22 2.66
CA THR A 10 -1.91 -14.49 2.06
C THR A 10 -3.27 -14.32 1.38
N ALA A 11 -3.61 -15.20 0.43
CA ALA A 11 -4.90 -15.17 -0.26
C ALA A 11 -6.08 -15.08 0.72
N ALA A 12 -6.07 -15.88 1.79
CA ALA A 12 -7.14 -15.86 2.80
C ALA A 12 -7.27 -14.51 3.52
N ARG A 13 -6.15 -13.81 3.78
CA ARG A 13 -6.21 -12.46 4.39
C ARG A 13 -6.69 -11.42 3.39
N SER A 14 -6.29 -11.54 2.13
CA SER A 14 -6.74 -10.69 1.04
C SER A 14 -8.24 -10.84 0.77
N GLU A 15 -8.76 -12.07 0.84
CA GLU A 15 -10.19 -12.38 0.67
C GLU A 15 -11.05 -11.88 1.83
N ALA A 16 -10.54 -11.97 3.08
CA ALA A 16 -11.24 -11.53 4.28
C ALA A 16 -11.09 -10.01 4.56
N TYR A 17 -10.53 -9.25 3.63
CA TYR A 17 -10.15 -7.86 3.85
C TYR A 17 -11.35 -6.91 3.79
N GLU A 18 -11.60 -6.19 4.88
CA GLU A 18 -12.54 -5.07 4.95
C GLU A 18 -11.82 -3.80 5.42
N VAL A 19 -11.74 -2.80 4.56
CA VAL A 19 -10.99 -1.55 4.83
C VAL A 19 -11.88 -0.37 5.21
N GLN A 20 -13.13 -0.40 4.72
CA GLN A 20 -14.18 0.61 4.92
C GLN A 20 -13.61 2.04 4.89
N SER A 21 -13.01 2.46 3.77
CA SER A 21 -12.37 3.79 3.64
C SER A 21 -13.36 4.94 3.42
N GLY A 22 -14.64 4.61 3.25
CA GLY A 22 -15.70 5.54 2.84
C GLY A 22 -15.78 5.73 1.32
N ASP A 23 -15.00 4.97 0.55
CA ASP A 23 -14.95 5.00 -0.91
C ASP A 23 -14.83 3.58 -1.49
N ALA A 24 -15.92 3.11 -2.09
CA ALA A 24 -16.00 1.77 -2.65
C ALA A 24 -15.00 1.49 -3.79
N TRP A 25 -14.57 2.52 -4.54
CA TRP A 25 -13.52 2.35 -5.55
C TRP A 25 -12.18 2.12 -4.88
N LEU A 26 -11.84 2.92 -3.85
CA LEU A 26 -10.60 2.73 -3.09
C LEU A 26 -10.60 1.38 -2.37
N ASP A 27 -11.71 0.99 -1.76
CA ASP A 27 -11.81 -0.29 -1.06
C ASP A 27 -11.48 -1.47 -1.98
N ARG A 28 -12.02 -1.45 -3.20
CA ARG A 28 -11.73 -2.46 -4.23
C ARG A 28 -10.25 -2.46 -4.63
N GLN A 29 -9.64 -1.30 -4.81
CA GLN A 29 -8.23 -1.23 -5.19
C GLN A 29 -7.29 -1.65 -4.06
N LEU A 30 -7.63 -1.37 -2.80
CA LEU A 30 -6.84 -1.81 -1.65
C LEU A 30 -6.88 -3.35 -1.50
N ALA A 31 -8.01 -3.99 -1.81
CA ALA A 31 -8.07 -5.44 -1.94
C ALA A 31 -7.18 -5.97 -3.10
N ASN A 32 -7.18 -5.30 -4.26
CA ASN A 32 -6.27 -5.65 -5.36
C ASN A 32 -4.79 -5.50 -4.97
N ILE A 33 -4.45 -4.48 -4.17
CA ILE A 33 -3.10 -4.27 -3.64
C ILE A 33 -2.69 -5.41 -2.71
N ASN A 34 -3.61 -5.94 -1.88
CA ASN A 34 -3.33 -7.12 -1.06
C ASN A 34 -2.95 -8.34 -1.91
N HIS A 35 -3.71 -8.64 -2.97
CA HIS A 35 -3.38 -9.73 -3.89
C HIS A 35 -2.07 -9.47 -4.66
N TYR A 36 -1.78 -8.22 -5.03
CA TYR A 36 -0.51 -7.88 -5.65
C TYR A 36 0.66 -8.11 -4.70
N ALA A 37 0.55 -7.65 -3.44
CA ALA A 37 1.60 -7.77 -2.43
C ALA A 37 1.84 -9.22 -1.99
N GLU A 38 0.82 -10.10 -2.06
CA GLU A 38 1.00 -11.55 -1.90
C GLU A 38 1.96 -12.11 -2.94
N ARG A 39 1.81 -11.71 -4.21
CA ARG A 39 2.61 -12.23 -5.32
C ARG A 39 3.95 -11.52 -5.48
N TYR A 40 4.02 -10.24 -5.14
CA TYR A 40 5.19 -9.37 -5.35
C TYR A 40 5.49 -8.49 -4.12
N PRO A 41 5.82 -9.10 -2.96
CA PRO A 41 5.95 -8.36 -1.70
C PRO A 41 7.06 -7.31 -1.72
N ASP A 42 8.22 -7.61 -2.35
CA ASP A 42 9.32 -6.64 -2.41
C ASP A 42 9.00 -5.42 -3.29
N ALA A 43 8.31 -5.62 -4.42
CA ALA A 43 7.87 -4.52 -5.27
C ALA A 43 6.84 -3.63 -4.57
N PHE A 44 5.93 -4.23 -3.79
CA PHE A 44 5.00 -3.48 -2.94
C PHE A 44 5.75 -2.64 -1.89
N LEU A 45 6.70 -3.25 -1.17
CA LEU A 45 7.50 -2.56 -0.14
C LEU A 45 8.29 -1.38 -0.73
N ASP A 46 8.87 -1.56 -1.92
CA ASP A 46 9.62 -0.52 -2.61
C ASP A 46 8.71 0.62 -3.11
N GLU A 47 7.51 0.28 -3.59
CA GLU A 47 6.51 1.26 -4.04
C GLU A 47 6.10 2.19 -2.88
N VAL A 48 5.72 1.61 -1.73
CA VAL A 48 5.34 2.39 -0.54
C VAL A 48 6.52 3.22 -0.06
N ALA A 49 7.70 2.63 0.05
CA ALA A 49 8.88 3.34 0.55
C ALA A 49 9.24 4.55 -0.32
N ARG A 50 9.26 4.36 -1.64
CA ARG A 50 9.63 5.40 -2.60
C ARG A 50 8.57 6.48 -2.71
N TYR A 51 7.32 6.11 -2.91
CA TYR A 51 6.28 7.07 -3.30
C TYR A 51 5.49 7.62 -2.12
N ALA A 52 5.39 6.93 -0.98
CA ALA A 52 4.88 7.53 0.25
C ALA A 52 5.97 8.28 1.04
N GLY A 53 7.25 8.12 0.69
CA GLY A 53 8.38 8.81 1.33
C GLY A 53 8.68 8.28 2.74
N VAL A 54 8.55 6.96 2.91
CA VAL A 54 8.67 6.28 4.21
C VAL A 54 9.87 5.32 4.18
N PRO A 55 10.66 5.20 5.26
CA PRO A 55 11.77 4.24 5.28
C PRO A 55 11.28 2.81 5.01
N ARG A 56 11.88 2.12 4.02
CA ARG A 56 11.49 0.74 3.66
C ARG A 56 11.48 -0.20 4.86
N GLY A 57 12.47 -0.09 5.75
CA GLY A 57 12.55 -0.90 6.97
C GLY A 57 11.35 -0.73 7.90
N TYR A 58 10.72 0.45 7.91
CA TYR A 58 9.49 0.66 8.68
C TYR A 58 8.30 -0.07 8.04
N VAL A 59 8.16 -0.01 6.72
CA VAL A 59 7.10 -0.74 5.98
C VAL A 59 7.26 -2.26 6.14
N VAL A 60 8.50 -2.75 6.07
CA VAL A 60 8.86 -4.15 6.34
C VAL A 60 8.42 -4.56 7.76
N ALA A 61 8.72 -3.74 8.77
CA ALA A 61 8.32 -4.04 10.15
C ALA A 61 6.80 -4.07 10.33
N LEU A 62 6.06 -3.15 9.70
CA LEU A 62 4.59 -3.19 9.72
C LEU A 62 4.07 -4.51 9.13
N MET A 63 4.56 -4.87 7.94
CA MET A 63 4.06 -6.03 7.21
C MET A 63 4.49 -7.36 7.80
N HIS A 64 5.70 -7.46 8.37
CA HIS A 64 6.30 -8.73 8.81
C HIS A 64 6.43 -8.90 10.32
N SER A 65 6.37 -7.83 11.10
CA SER A 65 6.52 -7.90 12.57
C SER A 65 5.24 -7.53 13.30
N HIS A 66 4.43 -6.65 12.71
CA HIS A 66 3.18 -6.20 13.30
C HIS A 66 1.93 -6.74 12.58
N GLY A 67 2.11 -7.58 11.56
CA GLY A 67 1.03 -8.29 10.90
C GLY A 67 0.04 -7.40 10.16
N TRP A 68 0.41 -6.17 9.82
CA TRP A 68 -0.45 -5.28 9.04
C TRP A 68 -0.69 -5.83 7.62
N GLN A 69 -1.90 -5.61 7.09
CA GLN A 69 -2.18 -5.95 5.69
C GLN A 69 -1.59 -4.91 4.75
N ALA A 70 -1.22 -5.32 3.53
CA ALA A 70 -0.60 -4.44 2.55
C ALA A 70 -1.49 -3.23 2.18
N GLY A 71 -2.80 -3.44 2.05
CA GLY A 71 -3.79 -2.40 1.80
C GLY A 71 -3.84 -1.36 2.92
N ASP A 72 -3.82 -1.80 4.19
CA ASP A 72 -3.81 -0.88 5.35
C ASP A 72 -2.52 -0.08 5.41
N ILE A 73 -1.37 -0.72 5.16
CA ILE A 73 -0.06 -0.05 5.09
C ILE A 73 -0.06 1.00 3.99
N TYR A 74 -0.56 0.63 2.81
CA TYR A 74 -0.66 1.51 1.66
C TYR A 74 -1.53 2.72 1.98
N PHE A 75 -2.76 2.49 2.45
CA PHE A 75 -3.69 3.56 2.77
C PHE A 75 -3.12 4.46 3.87
N ALA A 76 -2.62 3.91 4.98
CA ALA A 76 -2.03 4.67 6.08
C ALA A 76 -0.96 5.65 5.60
N CYS A 77 0.00 5.16 4.80
CA CYS A 77 1.14 5.96 4.37
C CYS A 77 0.78 6.98 3.27
N PHE A 78 -0.05 6.60 2.28
CA PHE A 78 -0.44 7.53 1.22
C PHE A 78 -1.49 8.55 1.70
N TRP A 79 -2.38 8.17 2.62
CA TRP A 79 -3.26 9.11 3.30
C TRP A 79 -2.46 10.13 4.11
N ALA A 80 -1.48 9.68 4.88
CA ALA A 80 -0.61 10.55 5.66
C ALA A 80 0.09 11.57 4.74
N LYS A 81 0.70 11.10 3.65
CA LYS A 81 1.33 11.96 2.65
C LYS A 81 0.34 12.97 2.07
N ALA A 82 -0.86 12.54 1.70
CA ALA A 82 -1.89 13.41 1.12
C ALA A 82 -2.37 14.49 2.11
N SER A 83 -2.45 14.15 3.40
CA SER A 83 -2.95 15.03 4.47
C SER A 83 -1.84 15.80 5.22
N GLY A 84 -0.58 15.70 4.78
CA GLY A 84 0.55 16.38 5.42
C GLY A 84 0.96 15.82 6.78
N GLN A 85 0.59 14.57 7.08
CA GLN A 85 0.91 13.85 8.32
C GLN A 85 2.02 12.82 8.09
N SER A 86 2.62 12.28 9.15
CA SER A 86 3.57 11.18 9.01
C SER A 86 2.84 9.84 8.86
N CYS A 87 3.39 8.87 8.10
CA CYS A 87 2.78 7.53 8.03
C CYS A 87 2.63 6.90 9.42
N ARG A 88 3.57 7.19 10.34
CA ARG A 88 3.51 6.72 11.72
C ARG A 88 2.29 7.26 12.47
N ASP A 89 1.85 8.48 12.19
CA ASP A 89 0.67 9.07 12.83
C ASP A 89 -0.61 8.37 12.34
N SER A 90 -0.75 8.13 11.03
CA SER A 90 -1.87 7.34 10.49
C SER A 90 -1.89 5.90 11.02
N VAL A 91 -0.73 5.24 11.06
CA VAL A 91 -0.59 3.89 11.62
C VAL A 91 -1.01 3.87 13.09
N ARG A 92 -0.55 4.85 13.87
CA ARG A 92 -0.91 4.97 15.29
C ARG A 92 -2.41 5.20 15.48
N ALA A 93 -3.01 6.09 14.69
CA ALA A 93 -4.43 6.38 14.78
C ALA A 93 -5.29 5.13 14.54
N PHE A 94 -4.97 4.36 13.50
CA PHE A 94 -5.67 3.11 13.21
C PHE A 94 -5.40 2.03 14.26
N SER A 95 -4.17 1.88 14.74
CA SER A 95 -3.86 0.91 15.81
C SER A 95 -4.55 1.21 17.14
N GLN A 96 -4.82 2.48 17.44
CA GLN A 96 -5.48 2.88 18.68
C GLN A 96 -6.98 2.58 18.65
N ASP A 97 -7.64 2.81 17.51
CA ASP A 97 -9.07 2.61 17.34
C ASP A 97 -9.39 2.31 15.86
N PRO A 98 -9.38 1.03 15.45
CA PRO A 98 -9.74 0.62 14.11
C PRO A 98 -11.26 0.51 13.90
N GLU A 99 -12.08 0.76 14.93
CA GLU A 99 -13.54 0.62 14.83
C GLU A 99 -14.10 1.58 13.77
N GLY A 100 -14.95 1.05 12.88
CA GLY A 100 -15.51 1.77 11.75
C GLY A 100 -14.53 1.96 10.57
N GLY A 101 -13.40 1.25 10.58
CA GLY A 101 -12.43 1.23 9.49
C GLY A 101 -11.77 2.57 9.22
N TRP A 102 -11.19 2.70 8.04
CA TRP A 102 -10.42 3.88 7.69
C TRP A 102 -11.27 5.15 7.60
N GLU A 103 -12.54 5.07 7.23
CA GLU A 103 -13.44 6.22 7.19
C GLU A 103 -13.57 6.88 8.57
N ALA A 104 -13.81 6.06 9.61
CA ALA A 104 -13.92 6.56 10.98
C ALA A 104 -12.56 7.09 11.47
N VAL A 105 -11.47 6.37 11.18
CA VAL A 105 -10.11 6.77 11.58
C VAL A 105 -9.76 8.14 11.01
N VAL A 106 -9.89 8.36 9.71
CA VAL A 106 -9.50 9.65 9.10
C VAL A 106 -10.36 10.81 9.59
N LYS A 107 -11.64 10.57 9.92
CA LYS A 107 -12.53 11.57 10.53
C LYS A 107 -12.11 11.97 11.94
N ARG A 108 -11.52 11.04 12.71
CA ARG A 108 -10.99 11.30 14.07
C ARG A 108 -9.65 12.01 14.06
N MET A 109 -8.87 11.92 12.98
CA MET A 109 -7.54 12.54 12.88
C MET A 109 -7.57 14.08 13.01
N PRO A 110 -6.44 14.71 13.37
CA PRO A 110 -6.33 16.17 13.50
C PRO A 110 -6.62 16.91 12.19
N VAL A 111 -6.10 16.41 11.07
CA VAL A 111 -6.41 16.93 9.73
C VAL A 111 -7.66 16.24 9.22
N LYS A 112 -8.73 17.01 9.00
CA LYS A 112 -10.00 16.46 8.54
C LYS A 112 -9.93 16.03 7.08
N PRO A 113 -10.60 14.91 6.73
CA PRO A 113 -10.62 14.44 5.36
C PRO A 113 -11.32 15.46 4.46
N ASP A 114 -10.80 15.63 3.25
CA ASP A 114 -11.44 16.41 2.21
C ASP A 114 -11.33 15.67 0.87
N ASN A 115 -12.02 16.18 -0.15
CA ASN A 115 -12.02 15.56 -1.47
C ASN A 115 -10.64 15.56 -2.15
N LEU A 116 -9.75 16.49 -1.81
CA LEU A 116 -8.40 16.57 -2.37
C LEU A 116 -7.51 15.47 -1.79
N HIS A 117 -7.65 15.15 -0.49
CA HIS A 117 -6.96 14.03 0.15
C HIS A 117 -7.33 12.71 -0.53
N TYR A 118 -8.64 12.41 -0.64
CA TYR A 118 -9.10 11.20 -1.33
C TYR A 118 -8.67 11.15 -2.79
N ARG A 119 -8.79 12.27 -3.53
CA ARG A 119 -8.33 12.35 -4.92
C ARG A 119 -6.83 12.06 -5.04
N SER A 120 -6.02 12.56 -4.12
CA SER A 120 -4.58 12.30 -4.10
C SER A 120 -4.26 10.82 -3.89
N VAL A 121 -4.97 10.15 -2.97
CA VAL A 121 -4.82 8.70 -2.76
C VAL A 121 -5.24 7.92 -4.01
N ARG A 122 -6.36 8.27 -4.67
CA ARG A 122 -6.78 7.62 -5.93
C ARG A 122 -5.74 7.77 -7.04
N HIS A 123 -5.15 8.96 -7.19
CA HIS A 123 -4.08 9.19 -8.14
C HIS A 123 -2.84 8.35 -7.82
N ALA A 124 -2.47 8.24 -6.54
CA ALA A 124 -1.36 7.38 -6.13
C ALA A 124 -1.62 5.91 -6.50
N VAL A 125 -2.81 5.39 -6.19
CA VAL A 125 -3.22 4.02 -6.56
C VAL A 125 -3.09 3.79 -8.07
N ALA A 126 -3.63 4.68 -8.89
CA ALA A 126 -3.53 4.56 -10.35
C ALA A 126 -2.07 4.59 -10.83
N ALA A 127 -1.22 5.45 -10.25
CA ALA A 127 0.20 5.50 -10.58
C ALA A 127 0.93 4.21 -10.20
N SER A 128 0.66 3.64 -9.02
CA SER A 128 1.28 2.40 -8.56
C SER A 128 0.94 1.21 -9.45
N PHE A 129 -0.34 1.04 -9.84
CA PHE A 129 -0.69 0.02 -10.83
C PHE A 129 0.00 0.26 -12.18
N GLY A 130 0.11 1.52 -12.61
CA GLY A 130 0.88 1.88 -13.81
C GLY A 130 2.37 1.55 -13.70
N HIS A 131 2.97 1.62 -12.52
CA HIS A 131 4.36 1.22 -12.28
C HIS A 131 4.55 -0.29 -12.29
N TRP A 132 3.61 -1.02 -11.71
CA TRP A 132 3.64 -2.48 -11.61
C TRP A 132 3.40 -3.18 -12.95
N ASP A 133 2.64 -2.56 -13.85
CA ASP A 133 2.35 -3.10 -15.18
C ASP A 133 3.42 -2.74 -16.22
N ARG A 134 4.53 -2.06 -15.85
CA ARG A 134 5.56 -1.63 -16.83
C ARG A 134 6.29 -2.84 -17.41
N PRO A 135 5.99 -3.26 -18.66
CA PRO A 135 6.71 -4.36 -19.29
C PRO A 135 8.11 -3.85 -19.69
N ILE A 136 9.13 -4.68 -19.55
CA ILE A 136 10.47 -4.34 -20.06
C ILE A 136 10.41 -4.38 -21.58
N THR A 137 10.35 -3.22 -22.22
CA THR A 137 10.56 -3.11 -23.67
C THR A 137 12.04 -3.29 -23.94
N LEU A 138 12.43 -4.49 -24.38
CA LEU A 138 13.81 -4.75 -24.79
C LEU A 138 14.17 -3.83 -25.97
N ASP A 139 15.23 -3.04 -25.85
CA ASP A 139 15.75 -2.27 -26.98
C ASP A 139 16.38 -3.20 -28.04
N ALA A 140 16.67 -2.67 -29.24
CA ALA A 140 17.19 -3.47 -30.35
C ALA A 140 18.58 -4.09 -30.09
N THR A 141 19.34 -3.54 -29.14
CA THR A 141 20.64 -4.06 -28.73
C THR A 141 20.44 -5.24 -27.78
N LEU A 142 19.59 -5.08 -26.77
CA LEU A 142 19.26 -6.12 -25.81
C LEU A 142 18.51 -7.30 -26.46
N ARG A 143 17.64 -7.06 -27.44
CA ARG A 143 17.01 -8.15 -28.24
C ARG A 143 18.05 -8.98 -29.00
N ARG A 144 19.03 -8.32 -29.66
CA ARG A 144 20.12 -9.00 -30.37
C ARG A 144 20.99 -9.84 -29.44
N GLN A 145 21.27 -9.34 -28.23
CA GLN A 145 22.07 -10.08 -27.25
C GLN A 145 21.35 -11.30 -26.68
N LEU A 146 20.01 -11.26 -26.59
CA LEU A 146 19.19 -12.35 -26.08
C LEU A 146 18.78 -13.38 -27.16
N GLY A 147 19.22 -13.20 -28.42
CA GLY A 147 19.11 -14.21 -29.47
C GLY A 147 17.67 -14.55 -29.90
N ARG A 148 16.72 -13.60 -29.81
CA ARG A 148 15.38 -13.73 -30.40
C ARG A 148 15.23 -12.88 -31.64
#